data_AF-A6IKP4-F1
#
_entry.id   AF-A6IKP4-F1
#
_cell.length_a   1.000
_cell.length_b   1.000
_cell.length_c   1.000
_cell.angle_alpha   90.00
_cell.angle_beta   90.00
_cell.angle_gamma   90.00
#
_symmetry.space_group_name_H-M   'P 1'
#
loop_
_entity.id
_entity.type
_entity.pdbx_description
1 polymer ?
#
loop_
_entity_poly.entity_id
_entity_poly.type
_entity_poly.pdbx_seq_one_letter_code
_entity_poly.pdbx_strand_id
1 'polypeptide(L)' 'MAVNLSRNGPALQEAYVRVVTEKSPTDWALFTYEGNSNDIRVAGTGGEYEPKQQYRSEMTRGEVRLTLGHLS' A
#
# COMPACT_ATOMS: atom_id res chain seq x y z
N MET A 1 -1.97 8.48 20.20
CA MET A 1 -2.91 8.22 19.10
C MET A 1 -2.59 6.87 18.53
N ALA A 2 -3.60 6.03 18.27
CA ALA A 2 -3.42 4.70 17.72
C ALA A 2 -4.12 4.62 16.35
N VAL A 3 -3.45 3.97 15.41
CA VAL A 3 -4.00 3.65 14.10
C VAL A 3 -5.08 2.58 14.25
N ASN A 4 -6.22 2.76 13.59
CA ASN A 4 -7.27 1.75 13.50
C ASN A 4 -7.12 0.96 12.20
N LEU A 5 -6.78 -0.32 12.34
CA LEU A 5 -6.66 -1.27 11.23
C LEU A 5 -7.93 -2.12 11.06
N SER A 6 -8.81 -2.17 12.07
CA SER A 6 -9.91 -3.13 12.11
C SER A 6 -10.99 -2.84 11.07
N ARG A 7 -11.18 -1.58 10.71
CA ARG A 7 -12.22 -1.15 9.77
C ARG A 7 -12.00 -1.70 8.35
N ASN A 8 -10.76 -1.68 7.88
CA ASN A 8 -10.37 -2.14 6.54
C ASN A 8 -9.42 -3.36 6.60
N GLY A 9 -9.36 -4.04 7.74
CA GLY A 9 -8.38 -5.09 8.04
C GLY A 9 -8.18 -6.11 6.93
N PRO A 10 -9.25 -6.71 6.36
CA PRO A 10 -9.13 -7.66 5.26
C PRO A 10 -8.46 -7.07 4.02
N ALA A 11 -8.81 -5.84 3.61
CA ALA A 11 -8.23 -5.19 2.44
C ALA A 11 -6.76 -4.80 2.68
N LEU A 12 -6.43 -4.34 3.89
CA LEU A 12 -5.05 -4.03 4.28
C LEU A 12 -4.18 -5.29 4.26
N GLN A 13 -4.68 -6.38 4.84
CA GLN A 13 -4.00 -7.66 4.86
C GLN A 13 -3.83 -8.22 3.45
N GLU A 14 -4.85 -8.15 2.61
CA GLU A 14 -4.78 -8.63 1.23
C GLU A 14 -3.75 -7.85 0.40
N ALA A 15 -3.71 -6.52 0.53
CA ALA A 15 -2.71 -5.70 -0.16
C ALA A 15 -1.29 -6.00 0.35
N TYR A 16 -1.13 -6.17 1.66
CA TYR A 16 0.15 -6.57 2.24
C TYR A 16 0.60 -7.95 1.71
N VAL A 17 -0.27 -8.96 1.77
CA VAL A 17 0.00 -10.32 1.28
C VAL A 17 0.34 -10.29 -0.20
N ARG A 18 -0.38 -9.49 -1.00
CA ARG A 18 -0.09 -9.32 -2.43
C ARG A 18 1.30 -8.74 -2.68
N VAL A 19 1.78 -7.82 -1.86
CA VAL A 19 3.14 -7.25 -1.99
C VAL A 19 4.22 -8.21 -1.54
N VAL A 20 4.00 -8.98 -0.47
CA VAL A 20 5.04 -9.90 0.07
C VAL A 20 5.09 -11.26 -0.62
N THR A 21 4.06 -11.60 -1.39
CA THR A 21 4.01 -12.87 -2.12
C THR A 21 4.83 -12.76 -3.39
N GLU A 22 5.96 -13.47 -3.46
CA GLU A 22 6.91 -13.45 -4.59
C GLU A 22 6.28 -13.77 -5.96
N LYS A 23 5.23 -14.59 -6.00
CA LYS A 23 4.51 -14.94 -7.24
C LYS A 23 3.44 -13.92 -7.65
N SER A 24 3.22 -12.90 -6.85
CA SER A 24 2.20 -11.89 -7.10
C SER A 24 2.73 -10.89 -8.13
N PRO A 25 1.90 -10.43 -9.07
CA PRO A 25 2.28 -9.33 -9.96
C PRO A 25 2.30 -7.98 -9.23
N THR A 26 2.01 -7.93 -7.92
CA THR A 26 1.96 -6.69 -7.12
C THR A 26 3.27 -6.48 -6.36
N ASP A 27 3.97 -5.40 -6.65
CA ASP A 27 5.27 -5.04 -6.05
C ASP A 27 5.16 -4.00 -4.94
N TRP A 28 4.11 -3.17 -5.01
CA TRP A 28 3.91 -2.10 -4.04
C TRP A 28 2.43 -1.90 -3.73
N ALA A 29 2.19 -1.41 -2.51
CA ALA A 29 0.89 -0.96 -2.05
C ALA A 29 1.04 0.38 -1.30
N LEU A 30 0.07 1.26 -1.50
CA LEU A 30 0.00 2.57 -0.87
C LEU A 30 -1.15 2.58 0.14
N PHE A 31 -0.88 3.10 1.33
CA PHE A 31 -1.82 3.15 2.44
C PHE A 31 -2.02 4.59 2.86
N THR A 32 -3.27 4.95 3.17
CA THR A 32 -3.67 6.31 3.53
C THR A 32 -4.75 6.31 4.60
N TYR A 33 -4.96 7.46 5.22
CA TYR A 33 -6.02 7.67 6.21
C TYR A 33 -7.37 7.96 5.54
N GLU A 34 -8.45 7.55 6.17
CA GLU A 34 -9.80 7.91 5.75
C GLU A 34 -10.20 9.29 6.30
N GLY A 35 -10.04 10.32 5.46
CA GLY A 35 -10.42 11.69 5.81
C GLY A 35 -9.66 12.17 7.05
N ASN A 36 -10.40 12.58 8.08
CA ASN A 36 -9.85 13.02 9.37
C ASN A 36 -9.88 11.92 10.46
N SER A 37 -10.08 10.65 10.08
CA SER A 37 -10.08 9.51 11.00
C SER A 37 -8.68 8.90 11.15
N ASN A 38 -8.50 8.10 12.21
CA ASN A 38 -7.33 7.23 12.39
C ASN A 38 -7.48 5.88 11.64
N ASP A 39 -8.55 5.71 10.87
CA ASP A 39 -8.77 4.53 10.04
C ASP A 39 -7.84 4.55 8.82
N ILE A 40 -7.15 3.44 8.56
CA ILE A 40 -6.30 3.27 7.37
C ILE A 40 -7.06 2.50 6.29
N ARG A 41 -6.84 2.86 5.03
CA ARG A 41 -7.29 2.12 3.85
C ARG A 41 -6.18 1.97 2.82
N VAL A 42 -6.39 1.09 1.84
CA VAL A 42 -5.55 1.02 0.64
C VAL A 42 -5.89 2.20 -0.27
N ALA A 43 -4.86 2.93 -0.69
CA ALA A 43 -4.94 4.04 -1.64
C ALA A 43 -4.67 3.58 -3.07
N GLY A 44 -3.77 2.61 -3.25
CA GLY A 44 -3.39 2.07 -4.54
C GLY A 44 -2.49 0.85 -4.41
N THR A 45 -2.35 0.10 -5.49
CA THR A 45 -1.43 -1.03 -5.63
C THR A 45 -0.86 -1.02 -7.03
N GLY A 46 0.36 -1.51 -7.21
CA GLY A 46 0.89 -1.66 -8.55
C GLY A 46 2.00 -2.70 -8.65
N GLY A 47 2.30 -3.06 -9.89
CA GLY A 47 3.19 -4.16 -10.23
C GLY A 47 4.61 -3.77 -10.65
N GLU A 48 5.45 -4.79 -10.83
CA GLU A 48 6.86 -4.64 -11.24
C GLU A 48 7.01 -3.95 -12.59
N TYR A 49 6.13 -4.28 -13.53
CA TYR A 49 6.16 -3.76 -14.89
C TYR A 49 5.60 -2.35 -15.01
N GLU A 50 5.06 -1.78 -13.93
CA GLU A 50 4.60 -0.41 -13.91
C GLU A 50 5.75 0.56 -13.64
N PRO A 51 5.80 1.72 -14.32
CA PRO A 51 6.84 2.70 -14.09
C PRO A 51 6.90 3.09 -12.61
N LYS A 52 8.05 2.93 -11.96
CA LYS A 52 8.28 3.36 -10.56
C LYS A 52 8.05 4.86 -10.31
N GLN A 53 7.79 5.66 -11.35
CA GLN A 53 7.41 7.07 -11.21
C GLN A 53 5.91 7.24 -10.94
N GLN A 54 5.08 6.28 -11.33
CA GLN A 54 3.62 6.27 -11.17
C GLN A 54 3.21 6.41 -9.69
N TYR A 55 3.78 5.59 -8.80
CA TYR A 55 3.44 5.68 -7.37
C TYR A 55 3.93 7.00 -6.73
N ARG A 56 4.98 7.64 -7.25
CA ARG A 56 5.45 8.95 -6.73
C ARG A 56 4.48 10.06 -7.10
N SER A 57 3.84 9.99 -8.26
CA SER A 57 2.79 10.93 -8.64
C SER A 57 1.48 10.68 -7.89
N GLU A 58 1.21 9.45 -7.47
CA GLU A 58 0.01 9.10 -6.72
C GLU A 58 0.14 9.40 -5.22
N MET A 59 1.36 9.52 -4.70
CA MET A 59 1.63 9.74 -3.29
C MET A 59 1.31 11.18 -2.85
N THR A 60 0.37 11.29 -1.90
CA THR A 60 -0.05 12.51 -1.24
C THR A 60 0.46 12.56 0.21
N ARG A 61 0.33 13.73 0.86
CA ARG A 61 0.86 13.95 2.22
C ARG A 61 0.09 13.09 3.24
N GLY A 62 0.82 12.28 4.00
CA GLY A 62 0.25 11.40 5.03
C GLY A 62 0.10 9.94 4.59
N GLU A 63 0.54 9.60 3.38
CA GLU A 63 0.52 8.24 2.86
C GLU A 63 1.81 7.49 3.19
N VAL A 64 1.68 6.19 3.40
CA VAL A 64 2.79 5.28 3.65
C VAL A 64 2.82 4.24 2.54
N ARG A 65 4.01 4.02 1.99
CA ARG A 65 4.23 3.04 0.93
C ARG A 65 4.89 1.78 1.49
N LEU A 66 4.37 0.62 1.10
CA LEU A 66 5.03 -0.67 1.28
C LEU A 66 5.54 -1.16 -0.08
N THR A 67 6.78 -1.64 -0.10
CA THR A 67 7.44 -2.14 -1.31
C THR A 67 8.15 -3.44 -1.04
N LEU A 68 8.05 -4.39 -1.95
CA LEU A 68 8.96 -5.52 -1.97
C LEU A 68 10.30 -5.07 -2.55
N GLY A 69 11.35 -5.13 -1.74
CA GLY A 69 12.71 -4.89 -2.22
C GLY A 69 13.24 -6.16 -2.86
N HIS A 70 13.28 -6.21 -4.19
CA HIS A 70 14.14 -7.17 -4.87
C HIS A 70 15.59 -6.75 -4.62
N LEU A 71 16.29 -7.46 -3.74
CA LEU A 71 17.74 -7.32 -3.56
C LEU A 71 18.41 -7.73 -4.89
N SER A 72 18.82 -6.76 -5.72
CA SER A 72 19.73 -6.98 -6.84
C SER A 72 21.15 -6.70 -6.44
#